data_AF-A0A956H2E1-F1
#
_entry.id   AF-A0A956H2E1-F1
#
_cell.length_a   1.000
_cell.length_b   1.000
_cell.length_c   1.000
_cell.angle_alpha   90.00
_cell.angle_beta   90.00
_cell.angle_gamma   90.00
#
_symmetry.space_group_name_H-M   'P 1'
#
loop_
_entity.id
_entity.type
_entity.pdbx_description
1 polymer ?
#
loop_
_entity_poly.entity_id
_entity_poly.type
_entity_poly.pdbx_seq_one_letter_code
_entity_poly.pdbx_strand_id
1 'polypeptide(L)'
;MTVAAGNRLAFAAGAVLGVGYYQRGALDMRASADAPIVLGPAEDGQRWGGVVLGGFARDTHLEHVRLRGSSGPGVELREQAEATLVKVDCAGCGGATVKWSCAAKVGNIGVTASDGTPAALAAPSGCK
;
A
#
# COMPACT_ATOMS: atom_id res chain seq x y z
N MET A 1 1.03 -6.93 12.14
CA MET A 1 -0.33 -7.42 11.81
C MET A 1 -0.21 -8.32 10.59
N THR A 2 -0.92 -9.44 10.60
CA THR A 2 -0.95 -10.37 9.45
C THR A 2 -2.37 -10.44 8.92
N VAL A 3 -2.52 -10.47 7.59
CA VAL A 3 -3.81 -10.70 6.93
C VAL A 3 -3.66 -11.93 6.05
N ALA A 4 -4.54 -12.91 6.24
CA ALA A 4 -4.51 -14.14 5.45
C ALA A 4 -4.98 -13.90 4.00
N ALA A 5 -4.48 -14.72 3.08
CA ALA A 5 -4.84 -14.70 1.66
C ALA A 5 -6.36 -14.79 1.44
N GLY A 6 -6.85 -14.20 0.35
CA GLY A 6 -8.27 -14.18 -0.02
C GLY A 6 -9.15 -13.25 0.81
N ASN A 7 -8.62 -12.62 1.86
CA ASN A 7 -9.42 -11.69 2.67
C ASN A 7 -9.60 -10.32 2.02
N ARG A 8 -10.73 -9.69 2.37
CA ARG A 8 -11.02 -8.29 2.06
C ARG A 8 -11.05 -7.46 3.33
N LEU A 9 -10.31 -6.36 3.36
CA LEU A 9 -10.44 -5.32 4.37
C LEU A 9 -11.17 -4.12 3.75
N ALA A 10 -12.28 -3.76 4.38
CA ALA A 10 -13.17 -2.68 3.98
C ALA A 10 -13.00 -1.49 4.93
N PHE A 11 -12.73 -0.32 4.37
CA PHE A 11 -12.42 0.89 5.12
C PHE A 11 -13.51 1.96 4.91
N ALA A 12 -13.95 2.61 5.99
CA ALA A 12 -14.82 3.76 5.89
C ALA A 12 -14.14 4.91 5.11
N ALA A 13 -14.95 5.84 4.58
CA ALA A 13 -14.43 7.03 3.91
C ALA A 13 -13.39 7.76 4.78
N GLY A 14 -12.25 8.12 4.17
CA GLY A 14 -11.13 8.80 4.84
C GLY A 14 -10.28 7.94 5.78
N ALA A 15 -10.66 6.69 6.09
CA ALA A 15 -9.89 5.85 7.01
C ALA A 15 -8.54 5.43 6.42
N VAL A 16 -7.49 5.42 7.27
CA VAL A 16 -6.11 5.07 6.88
C VAL A 16 -5.66 3.82 7.63
N LEU A 17 -5.05 2.87 6.93
CA LEU A 17 -4.33 1.77 7.57
C LEU A 17 -2.89 2.22 7.86
N GLY A 18 -2.67 2.73 9.08
CA GLY A 18 -1.36 3.17 9.53
C GLY A 18 -0.57 2.07 10.24
N VAL A 19 0.70 1.86 9.87
CA VAL A 19 1.59 0.86 10.48
C VAL A 19 2.95 1.48 10.76
N GLY A 20 3.50 1.26 11.96
CA GLY A 20 4.87 1.65 12.28
C GLY A 20 5.09 3.16 12.46
N TYR A 21 4.12 3.90 12.99
CA TYR A 21 4.21 5.36 13.16
C TYR A 21 5.10 5.79 14.32
N TYR A 22 4.91 5.23 15.51
CA TYR A 22 5.62 5.63 16.73
C TYR A 22 6.53 4.53 17.28
N GLN A 23 6.25 3.28 16.92
CA GLN A 23 6.98 2.11 17.36
C GLN A 23 7.03 1.09 16.21
N ARG A 24 7.92 0.11 16.33
CA ARG A 24 8.09 -0.92 15.31
C ARG A 24 6.76 -1.59 14.99
N GLY A 25 6.42 -1.64 13.71
CA GLY A 25 5.26 -2.33 13.18
C GLY A 25 5.58 -2.99 11.86
N ALA A 26 4.83 -4.03 11.53
CA ALA A 26 4.94 -4.73 10.26
C ALA A 26 3.54 -5.08 9.75
N LEU A 27 3.37 -5.05 8.43
CA LEU A 27 2.20 -5.59 7.75
C LEU A 27 2.64 -6.80 6.92
N ASP A 28 2.10 -7.97 7.24
CA ASP A 28 2.43 -9.21 6.53
C ASP A 28 1.19 -9.70 5.76
N MET A 29 1.25 -9.58 4.45
CA MET A 29 0.18 -9.87 3.50
C MET A 29 0.75 -10.72 2.37
N ARG A 30 0.88 -12.02 2.62
CA ARG A 30 1.41 -12.99 1.64
C ARG A 30 0.25 -13.75 1.02
N ALA A 31 -0.23 -13.25 -0.11
CA ALA A 31 -1.30 -13.86 -0.89
C ALA A 31 -0.75 -14.52 -2.17
N SER A 32 -1.65 -15.10 -2.98
CA SER A 32 -1.33 -15.65 -4.29
C SER A 32 -2.21 -15.02 -5.37
N ALA A 33 -1.93 -15.31 -6.64
CA ALA A 33 -2.75 -14.86 -7.76
C ALA A 33 -4.21 -15.35 -7.66
N ASP A 34 -4.40 -16.58 -7.15
CA ASP A 34 -5.71 -17.24 -7.01
C ASP A 34 -6.49 -16.73 -5.79
N ALA A 35 -5.80 -16.26 -4.76
CA ALA A 35 -6.39 -15.76 -3.52
C ALA A 35 -5.77 -14.41 -3.09
N PRO A 36 -5.96 -13.34 -3.88
CA PRO A 36 -5.39 -12.04 -3.57
C PRO A 36 -6.03 -11.43 -2.32
N ILE A 37 -5.26 -10.62 -1.59
CA ILE A 37 -5.81 -9.77 -0.51
C ILE A 37 -6.34 -8.48 -1.13
N VAL A 38 -7.55 -8.06 -0.74
CA VAL A 38 -8.17 -6.83 -1.26
C VAL A 38 -8.32 -5.79 -0.17
N LEU A 39 -7.78 -4.59 -0.40
CA LEU A 39 -7.94 -3.43 0.48
C LEU A 39 -8.72 -2.34 -0.26
N GLY A 40 -9.79 -1.81 0.34
CA GLY A 40 -10.58 -0.80 -0.36
C GLY A 40 -11.69 -0.19 0.49
N PRO A 41 -12.46 0.73 -0.09
CA PRO A 41 -13.58 1.34 0.61
C PRO A 41 -14.64 0.28 0.96
N ALA A 42 -15.38 0.56 2.04
CA ALA A 42 -16.51 -0.26 2.48
C ALA A 42 -17.71 -0.13 1.53
N GLU A 43 -17.87 1.02 0.91
CA GLU A 43 -18.93 1.30 -0.06
C GLU A 43 -18.34 1.78 -1.38
N ASP A 44 -18.98 1.42 -2.49
CA ASP A 44 -18.54 1.85 -3.81
C ASP A 44 -18.69 3.37 -3.98
N GLY A 45 -17.75 3.98 -4.71
CA GLY A 45 -17.69 5.43 -4.90
C GLY A 45 -17.10 6.22 -3.72
N GLN A 46 -16.98 5.61 -2.53
CA GLN A 46 -16.24 6.22 -1.43
C GLN A 46 -14.73 6.10 -1.65
N ARG A 47 -13.97 7.01 -1.02
CA ARG A 47 -12.51 6.95 -0.97
C ARG A 47 -12.00 6.83 0.45
N TRP A 48 -11.10 5.88 0.65
CA TRP A 48 -10.34 5.71 1.90
C TRP A 48 -8.95 6.34 1.76
N GLY A 49 -8.18 6.40 2.83
CA GLY A 49 -6.88 7.06 2.86
C GLY A 49 -5.68 6.23 2.40
N GLY A 50 -5.88 4.94 2.10
CA GLY A 50 -4.79 4.03 1.71
C GLY A 50 -4.00 3.48 2.90
N VAL A 51 -2.88 2.82 2.59
CA VAL A 51 -1.93 2.29 3.56
C VAL A 51 -0.79 3.30 3.76
N VAL A 52 -0.47 3.60 5.01
CA VAL A 52 0.70 4.42 5.34
C VAL A 52 1.65 3.66 6.26
N LEU A 53 2.86 3.44 5.76
CA LEU A 53 3.97 2.84 6.50
C LEU A 53 4.82 3.98 7.06
N GLY A 54 4.77 4.16 8.38
CA GLY A 54 5.53 5.16 9.12
C GLY A 54 7.01 4.79 9.27
N GLY A 55 7.82 5.70 9.81
CA GLY A 55 9.27 5.57 9.87
C GLY A 55 9.80 4.35 10.63
N PHE A 56 8.98 3.69 11.44
CA PHE A 56 9.30 2.45 12.17
C PHE A 56 8.69 1.19 11.55
N ALA A 57 8.07 1.29 10.37
CA ALA A 57 7.61 0.12 9.63
C ALA A 57 8.80 -0.68 9.14
N ARG A 58 8.94 -1.93 9.60
CA ARG A 58 10.02 -2.85 9.25
C ARG A 58 9.42 -4.17 8.79
N ASP A 59 10.12 -4.88 7.92
CA ASP A 59 9.76 -6.23 7.47
C ASP A 59 8.32 -6.33 6.91
N THR A 60 7.80 -5.23 6.35
CA THR A 60 6.47 -5.26 5.71
C THR A 60 6.55 -5.98 4.38
N HIS A 61 5.61 -6.89 4.13
CA HIS A 61 5.56 -7.69 2.92
C HIS A 61 4.15 -7.65 2.35
N LEU A 62 4.02 -7.10 1.14
CA LEU A 62 2.77 -7.05 0.40
C LEU A 62 2.94 -7.88 -0.86
N GLU A 63 2.26 -9.01 -0.93
CA GLU A 63 2.32 -9.93 -2.05
C GLU A 63 0.92 -10.31 -2.53
N HIS A 64 0.67 -10.09 -3.82
CA HIS A 64 -0.65 -10.27 -4.44
C HIS A 64 -1.75 -9.44 -3.73
N VAL A 65 -1.44 -8.19 -3.41
CA VAL A 65 -2.36 -7.24 -2.79
C VAL A 65 -2.99 -6.35 -3.85
N ARG A 66 -4.32 -6.23 -3.82
CA ARG A 66 -5.10 -5.34 -4.69
C ARG A 66 -5.73 -4.23 -3.87
N LEU A 67 -5.29 -3.00 -4.09
CA LEU A 67 -5.88 -1.81 -3.50
C LEU A 67 -6.95 -1.23 -4.42
N ARG A 68 -7.95 -0.55 -3.85
CA ARG A 68 -8.99 0.14 -4.61
C ARG A 68 -9.32 1.50 -4.04
N GLY A 69 -9.42 2.53 -4.88
CA GLY A 69 -10.12 3.76 -4.55
C GLY A 69 -9.56 4.55 -3.35
N SER A 70 -8.24 4.61 -3.15
CA SER A 70 -7.68 5.54 -2.15
C SER A 70 -7.74 6.99 -2.64
N SER A 71 -7.86 7.95 -1.73
CA SER A 71 -7.88 9.38 -2.04
C SER A 71 -6.52 9.92 -2.51
N GLY A 72 -5.43 9.25 -2.12
CA GLY A 72 -4.06 9.53 -2.58
C GLY A 72 -3.40 8.25 -3.11
N PRO A 73 -2.12 8.00 -2.83
CA PRO A 73 -1.48 6.75 -3.22
C PRO A 73 -2.13 5.55 -2.54
N GLY A 74 -2.00 4.37 -3.14
CA GLY A 74 -2.45 3.13 -2.52
C GLY A 74 -1.64 2.79 -1.28
N VAL A 75 -0.31 2.87 -1.40
CA VAL A 75 0.65 2.66 -0.33
C VAL A 75 1.65 3.82 -0.29
N GLU A 76 1.85 4.39 0.89
CA GLU A 76 2.84 5.42 1.15
C GLU A 76 3.88 4.93 2.16
N LEU A 77 5.15 4.94 1.77
CA LEU A 77 6.29 4.71 2.66
C LEU A 77 6.87 6.05 3.09
N ARG A 78 6.91 6.28 4.40
CA ARG A 78 7.46 7.51 4.99
C ARG A 78 8.79 7.25 5.69
N GLU A 79 9.60 8.29 5.75
CA GLU A 79 10.89 8.30 6.41
C GLU A 79 11.72 7.06 6.03
N GLN A 80 11.99 6.18 7.00
CA GLN A 80 12.83 4.99 6.90
C GLN A 80 12.00 3.70 6.78
N ALA A 81 10.72 3.80 6.43
CA ALA A 81 9.86 2.64 6.26
C ALA A 81 10.47 1.62 5.29
N GLU A 82 10.26 0.34 5.57
CA GLU A 82 10.77 -0.76 4.76
C GLU A 82 9.61 -1.65 4.31
N ALA A 83 9.54 -1.94 3.01
CA ALA A 83 8.58 -2.89 2.46
C ALA A 83 9.12 -3.69 1.27
N THR A 84 8.64 -4.92 1.14
CA THR A 84 8.77 -5.78 -0.05
C THR A 84 7.44 -5.82 -0.79
N LEU A 85 7.43 -5.57 -2.11
CA LEU A 85 6.20 -5.31 -2.87
C LEU A 85 6.05 -6.20 -4.10
N VAL A 86 5.42 -7.36 -3.96
CA VAL A 86 5.28 -8.36 -5.02
C VAL A 86 3.87 -8.37 -5.58
N LYS A 87 3.70 -8.06 -6.87
CA LYS A 87 2.38 -8.06 -7.53
C LYS A 87 1.33 -7.23 -6.78
N VAL A 88 1.69 -5.99 -6.44
CA VAL A 88 0.79 -5.01 -5.81
C VAL A 88 0.16 -4.14 -6.89
N ASP A 89 -1.16 -4.06 -6.90
CA ASP A 89 -1.90 -3.23 -7.86
C ASP A 89 -2.82 -2.26 -7.12
N CYS A 90 -3.05 -1.08 -7.70
CA CYS A 90 -4.17 -0.26 -7.29
C CYS A 90 -5.06 0.14 -8.47
N ALA A 91 -6.36 -0.11 -8.30
CA ALA A 91 -7.43 0.34 -9.17
C ALA A 91 -8.07 1.64 -8.66
N GLY A 92 -8.08 2.69 -9.47
CA GLY A 92 -8.76 3.95 -9.15
C GLY A 92 -8.20 4.71 -7.96
N CYS A 93 -6.90 4.53 -7.64
CA CYS A 93 -6.19 5.35 -6.66
C CYS A 93 -6.08 6.81 -7.14
N GLY A 94 -6.25 7.76 -6.23
CA GLY A 94 -6.09 9.19 -6.53
C GLY A 94 -4.63 9.64 -6.77
N GLY A 95 -3.65 8.82 -6.38
CA GLY A 95 -2.23 9.00 -6.67
C GLY A 95 -1.59 7.70 -7.16
N ALA A 96 -0.26 7.58 -7.13
CA ALA A 96 0.42 6.35 -7.58
C ALA A 96 0.05 5.13 -6.71
N THR A 97 0.14 3.91 -7.25
CA THR A 97 -0.07 2.69 -6.44
C THR A 97 0.87 2.67 -5.24
N VAL A 98 2.15 3.01 -5.45
CA VAL A 98 3.14 3.14 -4.37
C VAL A 98 3.93 4.43 -4.51
N LYS A 99 4.08 5.17 -3.40
CA LYS A 99 5.06 6.27 -3.28
C LYS A 99 5.93 6.07 -2.05
N TRP A 100 7.15 6.59 -2.08
CA TRP A 100 8.08 6.48 -0.94
C TRP A 100 8.98 7.71 -0.77
N SER A 101 9.47 7.92 0.44
CA SER A 101 10.48 8.92 0.77
C SER A 101 11.90 8.45 0.45
N CYS A 102 12.85 9.39 0.32
CA CYS A 102 14.26 9.09 0.01
C CYS A 102 14.91 8.09 0.96
N ALA A 103 14.58 8.12 2.25
CA ALA A 103 15.18 7.23 3.25
C ALA A 103 14.49 5.85 3.34
N ALA A 104 13.41 5.63 2.60
CA ALA A 104 12.66 4.38 2.65
C ALA A 104 13.39 3.28 1.88
N LYS A 105 13.23 2.03 2.32
CA LYS A 105 13.77 0.87 1.61
C LYS A 105 12.64 0.10 0.95
N VAL A 106 12.68 0.04 -0.38
CA VAL A 106 11.72 -0.73 -1.17
C VAL A 106 12.45 -1.92 -1.78
N GLY A 107 12.14 -3.13 -1.33
CA GLY A 107 12.61 -4.38 -1.92
C GLY A 107 11.62 -4.89 -2.96
N ASN A 108 12.13 -5.56 -4.01
CA ASN A 108 11.38 -6.24 -5.08
C ASN A 108 10.13 -5.48 -5.56
N ILE A 109 10.20 -4.75 -6.67
CA ILE A 109 9.12 -3.85 -7.11
C ILE A 109 8.32 -4.51 -8.23
N GLY A 110 7.33 -5.31 -7.86
CA GLY A 110 6.30 -5.83 -8.76
C GLY A 110 5.01 -5.03 -8.61
N VAL A 111 4.99 -3.77 -9.02
CA VAL A 111 3.83 -2.87 -8.79
C VAL A 111 3.18 -2.46 -10.11
N THR A 112 1.86 -2.47 -10.18
CA THR A 112 1.06 -2.02 -11.32
C THR A 112 0.02 -0.98 -10.91
N ALA A 113 -0.54 -0.28 -11.89
CA ALA A 113 -1.64 0.66 -11.73
C ALA A 113 -2.73 0.32 -12.73
N SER A 114 -3.99 0.39 -12.29
CA SER A 114 -5.16 0.05 -13.08
C SER A 114 -6.30 1.05 -12.86
N ASP A 115 -7.34 0.96 -13.69
CA ASP A 115 -8.60 1.71 -13.57
C ASP A 115 -8.43 3.22 -13.29
N GLY A 116 -7.54 3.87 -14.06
CA GLY A 116 -7.32 5.32 -13.97
C GLY A 116 -6.38 5.77 -12.86
N THR A 117 -5.72 4.84 -12.14
CA THR A 117 -4.62 5.16 -11.23
C THR A 117 -3.47 5.85 -12.01
N PRO A 118 -3.02 7.06 -11.61
CA PRO A 118 -2.08 7.86 -12.41
C PRO A 118 -0.73 7.21 -12.75
N ALA A 119 -0.17 6.41 -11.84
CA ALA A 119 1.12 5.74 -12.04
C ALA A 119 1.26 4.52 -11.12
N ALA A 120 2.05 3.52 -11.53
CA ALA A 120 2.39 2.41 -10.65
C ALA A 120 3.28 2.88 -9.47
N LEU A 121 4.26 3.74 -9.77
CA LEU A 121 5.26 4.19 -8.82
C LEU A 121 5.39 5.71 -8.87
N ALA A 122 5.52 6.33 -7.69
CA ALA A 122 6.01 7.69 -7.53
C ALA A 122 7.25 7.66 -6.64
N ALA A 123 8.40 7.46 -7.28
CA ALA A 123 9.70 7.51 -6.62
C ALA A 123 10.03 8.93 -6.14
N PRO A 124 10.77 9.08 -5.03
CA PRO A 124 11.20 10.39 -4.56
C PRO A 124 12.24 11.00 -5.50
N SER A 125 12.21 12.32 -5.65
CA SER A 125 13.17 13.10 -6.44
C SER A 125 14.13 13.88 -5.54
N GLY A 126 15.38 14.05 -5.97
CA GLY A 126 16.34 14.92 -5.27
C GLY A 126 16.89 14.34 -3.97
N CYS A 127 16.97 13.01 -3.87
CA CYS A 127 17.62 12.34 -2.75
C CYS A 127 19.11 12.68 -2.72
N LYS A 128 19.61 13.06 -1.55
CA LYS A 128 21.00 13.43 -1.28
C LYS A 128 21.67 12.40 -0.40
#